data_AF-A0A1I0PZK3-F1
#
_entry.id   AF-A0A1I0PZK3-F1
#
_cell.length_a   1.000
_cell.length_b   1.000
_cell.length_c   1.000
_cell.angle_alpha   90.00
_cell.angle_beta   90.00
_cell.angle_gamma   90.00
#
_symmetry.space_group_name_H-M   'P 1'
#
loop_
_entity.id
_entity.type
_entity.pdbx_description
1 polymer ?
#
loop_
_entity_poly.entity_id
_entity_poly.type
_entity_poly.pdbx_seq_one_letter_code
_entity_poly.pdbx_strand_id
1 'polypeptide(L)'
;MNRDALVWGRYVAVAGAYAACYELTRNFSFSHWMLTAGLRMACLLLVPRKFWPALAVGEALPIAEMAFVHMSDYGVAWAVANTVPPIVFCMPIVAWLQSRLPIIRAGGEVNIGMIVLATLLCAVMNAAENSVVLSLIRMDDGSPAPSVTPQIFLAWFLGLYLGALTLTPSILALRERLAAQPKRTVTWDAIRHSTLARDLLLIAVPSLALLMGIASQTEGTALQVTRMAMALPVVALTLRHGWHGTSLGGLFASVAMASTSFSLLDPAMIQAQTVIAFVLSTSLLFGVRVARRQAAARQVLLAQDLSSGFHRH
;
A
#
# COMPACT_ATOMS: atom_id res chain seq x y z
N MET A 1 8.84 23.92 -33.63
CA MET A 1 9.55 23.81 -32.34
C MET A 1 8.53 24.14 -31.24
N ASN A 2 8.14 23.31 -30.26
CA ASN A 2 8.79 22.18 -29.63
C ASN A 2 7.74 21.35 -28.86
N ARG A 3 6.73 20.77 -29.56
CA ARG A 3 5.74 19.87 -28.92
C ARG A 3 6.43 18.66 -28.31
N ASP A 4 7.53 18.22 -28.91
CA ASP A 4 8.28 17.05 -28.50
C ASP A 4 9.02 17.29 -27.17
N ALA A 5 9.70 18.43 -26.97
CA ALA A 5 10.36 18.71 -25.68
C ALA A 5 9.36 18.81 -24.51
N LEU A 6 8.15 19.33 -24.75
CA LEU A 6 7.12 19.40 -23.71
C LEU A 6 6.56 18.02 -23.37
N VAL A 7 6.52 17.10 -24.35
CA VAL A 7 6.13 15.70 -24.15
C VAL A 7 7.24 14.96 -23.38
N TRP A 8 8.49 15.05 -23.83
CA TRP A 8 9.64 14.45 -23.14
C TRP A 8 9.81 14.98 -21.72
N GLY A 9 9.62 16.28 -21.50
CA GLY A 9 9.65 16.89 -20.18
C GLY A 9 8.63 16.27 -19.21
N ARG A 10 7.45 15.85 -19.70
CA ARG A 10 6.46 15.14 -18.86
C ARG A 10 6.93 13.73 -18.47
N TYR A 11 7.55 12.99 -19.38
CA TYR A 11 8.09 11.67 -19.07
C TYR A 11 9.23 11.77 -18.05
N VAL A 12 10.13 12.73 -18.22
CA VAL A 12 11.23 12.99 -17.28
C VAL A 12 10.67 13.41 -15.91
N ALA A 13 9.68 14.30 -15.86
CA ALA A 13 9.06 14.70 -14.61
C ALA A 13 8.36 13.52 -13.90
N VAL A 14 7.68 12.64 -14.63
CA VAL A 14 7.05 11.44 -14.06
C VAL A 14 8.11 10.47 -13.53
N ALA A 15 9.18 10.21 -14.30
CA ALA A 15 10.26 9.33 -13.89
C ALA A 15 10.97 9.88 -12.64
N GLY A 16 11.31 11.17 -12.62
CA GLY A 16 11.96 11.82 -11.49
C GLY A 16 11.08 11.87 -10.23
N ALA A 17 9.80 12.20 -10.37
CA ALA A 17 8.87 12.19 -9.23
C ALA A 17 8.67 10.78 -8.68
N TYR A 18 8.55 9.78 -9.56
CA TYR A 18 8.45 8.38 -9.14
C TYR A 18 9.72 7.90 -8.45
N ALA A 19 10.90 8.20 -9.00
CA ALA A 19 12.19 7.85 -8.39
C ALA A 19 12.33 8.45 -6.99
N ALA A 20 11.99 9.73 -6.80
CA ALA A 20 12.04 10.39 -5.50
C ALA A 20 11.07 9.75 -4.48
N CYS A 21 9.84 9.46 -4.90
CA CYS A 21 8.88 8.74 -4.04
C CYS A 21 9.35 7.31 -3.74
N TYR A 22 9.94 6.63 -4.72
CA TYR A 22 10.46 5.28 -4.57
C TYR A 22 11.56 5.26 -3.51
N GLU A 23 12.55 6.15 -3.62
CA GLU A 23 13.62 6.27 -2.63
C GLU A 23 13.09 6.58 -1.23
N LEU A 24 12.13 7.51 -1.10
CA LEU A 24 11.51 7.78 0.19
C LEU A 24 10.85 6.53 0.77
N THR A 25 10.03 5.81 -0.02
CA THR A 25 9.38 4.59 0.45
C THR A 25 10.35 3.46 0.72
N ARG A 26 11.46 3.38 -0.01
CA ARG A 26 12.54 2.41 0.20
C ARG A 26 13.21 2.62 1.56
N ASN A 27 13.48 3.87 1.93
CA ASN A 27 14.08 4.21 3.24
C ASN A 27 13.20 3.81 4.43
N PHE A 28 11.88 3.81 4.27
CA PHE A 28 10.92 3.38 5.30
C PHE A 28 10.47 1.91 5.15
N SER A 29 11.02 1.18 4.19
CA SER A 29 10.66 -0.23 3.96
C SER A 29 11.53 -1.17 4.79
N PHE A 30 10.91 -2.20 5.35
CA PHE A 30 11.58 -3.33 5.98
C PHE A 30 11.28 -4.61 5.19
N SER A 31 12.04 -5.69 5.39
CA SER A 31 11.83 -6.98 4.69
C SER A 31 10.41 -7.54 4.81
N HIS A 32 9.71 -7.14 5.87
CA HIS A 32 8.39 -7.61 6.26
C HIS A 32 7.31 -6.50 6.11
N TRP A 33 7.67 -5.30 5.64
CA TRP A 33 6.72 -4.24 5.27
C TRP A 33 7.33 -3.33 4.20
N MET A 34 7.01 -3.62 2.93
CA MET A 34 7.67 -3.00 1.78
C MET A 34 6.77 -1.96 1.12
N LEU A 35 6.89 -0.70 1.55
CA LEU A 35 6.07 0.42 1.06
C LEU A 35 6.23 0.67 -0.44
N THR A 36 7.39 0.33 -1.01
CA THR A 36 7.63 0.41 -2.47
C THR A 36 6.59 -0.38 -3.27
N ALA A 37 6.10 -1.52 -2.75
CA ALA A 37 5.03 -2.30 -3.39
C ALA A 37 3.72 -1.53 -3.48
N GLY A 38 3.36 -0.78 -2.43
CA GLY A 38 2.15 0.04 -2.44
C GLY A 38 2.27 1.30 -3.28
N LEU A 39 3.44 1.93 -3.33
CA LEU A 39 3.68 3.04 -4.25
C LEU A 39 3.53 2.58 -5.70
N ARG A 40 4.16 1.46 -6.05
CA ARG A 40 4.10 0.84 -7.37
C ARG A 40 2.66 0.53 -7.77
N MET A 41 1.92 -0.16 -6.91
CA MET A 41 0.53 -0.52 -7.15
C MET A 41 -0.35 0.74 -7.29
N ALA A 42 -0.17 1.74 -6.44
CA ALA A 42 -0.88 3.03 -6.56
C ALA A 42 -0.59 3.72 -7.89
N CYS A 43 0.68 3.76 -8.31
CA CYS A 43 1.06 4.38 -9.58
C CYS A 43 0.49 3.62 -10.78
N LEU A 44 0.53 2.28 -10.80
CA LEU A 44 -0.07 1.50 -11.89
C LEU A 44 -1.60 1.66 -11.99
N LEU A 45 -2.28 1.98 -10.88
CA LEU A 45 -3.71 2.26 -10.89
C LEU A 45 -4.06 3.70 -11.28
N LEU A 46 -3.20 4.66 -10.95
CA LEU A 46 -3.49 6.10 -11.07
C LEU A 46 -2.85 6.77 -12.28
N VAL A 47 -1.67 6.31 -12.69
CA VAL A 47 -0.90 6.90 -13.78
C VAL A 47 -1.37 6.29 -15.10
N PRO A 48 -1.66 7.13 -16.13
CA PRO A 48 -2.03 6.63 -17.44
C PRO A 48 -0.98 5.68 -18.03
N ARG A 49 -1.42 4.58 -18.66
CA ARG A 49 -0.56 3.51 -19.20
C ARG A 49 0.59 4.00 -20.09
N LYS A 50 0.39 5.09 -20.84
CA LYS A 50 1.43 5.69 -21.67
C LYS A 50 2.69 6.12 -20.89
N PHE A 51 2.56 6.47 -19.61
CA PHE A 51 3.68 6.89 -18.75
C PHE A 51 4.28 5.73 -17.95
N TRP A 52 3.76 4.50 -18.06
CA TRP A 52 4.32 3.36 -17.35
C TRP A 52 5.81 3.10 -17.66
N PRO A 53 6.29 3.25 -18.91
CA PRO A 53 7.73 3.14 -19.19
C PRO A 53 8.56 4.14 -18.37
N ALA A 54 8.07 5.36 -18.14
CA ALA A 54 8.77 6.32 -17.28
C ALA A 54 8.79 5.89 -15.81
N LEU A 55 7.75 5.22 -15.32
CA LEU A 55 7.75 4.63 -13.96
C LEU A 55 8.81 3.51 -13.86
N ALA A 56 8.91 2.65 -14.87
CA ALA A 56 9.95 1.61 -14.92
C ALA A 56 11.35 2.23 -14.91
N VAL A 57 11.59 3.28 -15.70
CA VAL A 57 12.88 3.99 -15.69
C VAL A 57 13.15 4.62 -14.32
N GLY A 58 12.15 5.28 -13.72
CA GLY A 58 12.29 5.89 -12.39
C GLY A 58 12.60 4.87 -11.30
N GLU A 59 12.09 3.65 -11.41
CA GLU A 59 12.41 2.56 -10.49
C GLU A 59 13.77 1.92 -10.75
N ALA A 60 14.12 1.75 -12.02
CA ALA A 60 15.36 1.09 -12.43
C ALA A 60 16.59 1.87 -12.00
N LEU A 61 16.54 3.21 -12.01
CA LEU A 61 17.69 4.06 -11.66
C LEU A 61 18.33 3.71 -10.30
N PRO A 62 17.62 3.79 -9.16
CA PRO A 62 18.21 3.48 -7.87
C PRO A 62 18.52 1.99 -7.65
N ILE A 63 17.86 1.10 -8.39
CA ILE A 63 18.12 -0.33 -8.32
C ILE A 63 19.41 -0.66 -9.10
N ALA A 64 19.60 -0.07 -10.28
CA ALA A 64 20.78 -0.24 -11.10
C ALA A 64 22.03 0.35 -10.41
N GLU A 65 21.90 1.50 -9.73
CA GLU A 65 22.96 2.05 -8.89
C GLU A 65 23.38 1.05 -7.80
N MET A 66 22.42 0.51 -7.06
CA MET A 66 22.69 -0.49 -6.03
C MET A 66 23.30 -1.78 -6.59
N ALA A 67 22.81 -2.25 -7.74
CA ALA A 67 23.35 -3.41 -8.43
C ALA A 67 24.78 -3.20 -8.92
N PHE A 68 25.10 -2.01 -9.39
CA PHE A 68 26.45 -1.65 -9.85
C PHE A 68 27.44 -1.62 -8.69
N VAL A 69 27.08 -0.99 -7.57
CA VAL A 69 27.95 -0.88 -6.39
C VAL A 69 28.29 -2.25 -5.79
N HIS A 70 27.34 -3.20 -5.80
CA HIS A 70 27.53 -4.53 -5.20
C HIS A 70 27.79 -5.62 -6.25
N MET A 71 28.14 -5.23 -7.48
CA MET A 71 28.41 -6.18 -8.56
C MET A 71 29.63 -7.06 -8.26
N SER A 72 30.66 -6.50 -7.62
CA SER A 72 31.83 -7.24 -7.16
C SER A 72 31.43 -8.32 -6.16
N ASP A 73 30.54 -7.99 -5.23
CA ASP A 73 30.27 -8.82 -4.05
C ASP A 73 29.32 -9.97 -4.36
N TYR A 74 28.36 -9.76 -5.27
CA TYR A 74 27.27 -10.71 -5.57
C TYR A 74 27.29 -11.26 -7.00
N GLY A 75 28.22 -10.77 -7.83
CA GLY A 75 28.44 -11.23 -9.20
C GLY A 75 27.57 -10.57 -10.27
N VAL A 76 28.05 -10.64 -11.50
CA VAL A 76 27.44 -9.98 -12.68
C VAL A 76 26.03 -10.51 -12.98
N ALA A 77 25.80 -11.82 -12.81
CA ALA A 77 24.49 -12.41 -13.10
C ALA A 77 23.38 -11.85 -12.20
N TRP A 78 23.65 -11.72 -10.89
CA TRP A 78 22.77 -11.05 -9.96
C TRP A 78 22.58 -9.58 -10.34
N ALA A 79 23.67 -8.85 -10.62
CA ALA A 79 23.59 -7.43 -10.93
C ALA A 79 22.72 -7.15 -12.17
N VAL A 80 22.90 -7.92 -13.24
CA VAL A 80 22.08 -7.81 -14.46
C VAL A 80 20.62 -8.13 -14.18
N ALA A 81 20.34 -9.22 -13.47
CA ALA A 81 18.96 -9.60 -13.15
C ALA A 81 18.27 -8.55 -12.27
N ASN A 82 18.98 -8.04 -11.26
CA ASN A 82 18.46 -7.05 -10.32
C ASN A 82 18.17 -5.71 -11.00
N THR A 83 18.82 -5.36 -12.12
CA THR A 83 18.52 -4.10 -12.83
C THR A 83 17.12 -4.02 -13.42
N VAL A 84 16.43 -5.15 -13.60
CA VAL A 84 15.04 -5.18 -14.08
C VAL A 84 14.12 -4.86 -12.91
N PRO A 85 13.45 -3.68 -12.90
CA PRO A 85 12.72 -3.26 -11.73
C PRO A 85 11.43 -4.07 -11.54
N PRO A 86 11.03 -4.39 -10.29
CA PRO A 86 9.83 -5.20 -10.03
C PRO A 86 8.52 -4.64 -10.63
N ILE A 87 8.44 -3.33 -10.89
CA ILE A 87 7.28 -2.73 -11.58
C ILE A 87 7.01 -3.31 -12.96
N VAL A 88 8.05 -3.72 -13.69
CA VAL A 88 7.89 -4.28 -15.04
C VAL A 88 7.08 -5.57 -15.01
N PHE A 89 7.25 -6.41 -13.99
CA PHE A 89 6.47 -7.65 -13.83
C PHE A 89 5.03 -7.39 -13.36
N CYS A 90 4.80 -6.31 -12.62
CA CYS A 90 3.47 -5.92 -12.15
C CYS A 90 2.61 -5.32 -13.29
N MET A 91 3.22 -4.61 -14.25
CA MET A 91 2.51 -3.97 -15.36
C MET A 91 1.55 -4.90 -16.12
N PRO A 92 1.98 -6.07 -16.66
CA PRO A 92 1.08 -6.94 -17.42
C PRO A 92 -0.07 -7.48 -16.55
N ILE A 93 0.18 -7.80 -15.28
CA ILE A 93 -0.84 -8.28 -14.34
C ILE A 93 -1.91 -7.21 -14.15
N VAL A 94 -1.51 -5.98 -13.85
CA VAL A 94 -2.43 -4.87 -13.60
C VAL A 94 -3.15 -4.46 -14.90
N ALA A 95 -2.46 -4.44 -16.04
CA ALA A 95 -3.08 -4.14 -17.33
C ALA A 95 -4.16 -5.16 -17.70
N TRP A 96 -3.87 -6.45 -17.50
CA TRP A 96 -4.81 -7.54 -17.72
C TRP A 96 -6.01 -7.44 -16.78
N LEU A 97 -5.80 -7.26 -15.48
CA LEU A 97 -6.88 -7.09 -14.51
C LEU A 97 -7.77 -5.89 -14.84
N GLN A 98 -7.19 -4.73 -15.15
CA GLN A 98 -7.95 -3.52 -15.53
C GLN A 98 -8.78 -3.72 -16.81
N SER A 99 -8.37 -4.62 -17.72
CA SER A 99 -9.15 -4.94 -18.93
C SER A 99 -10.37 -5.83 -18.65
N ARG A 100 -10.32 -6.63 -17.58
CA ARG A 100 -11.39 -7.56 -17.18
C ARG A 100 -12.29 -7.00 -16.07
N LEU A 101 -11.71 -6.19 -15.18
CA LEU A 101 -12.32 -5.65 -13.98
C LEU A 101 -12.03 -4.15 -13.94
N PRO A 102 -13.00 -3.28 -14.26
CA PRO A 102 -12.77 -1.85 -14.26
C PRO A 102 -12.42 -1.36 -12.85
N ILE A 103 -11.51 -0.39 -12.77
CA ILE A 103 -11.05 0.22 -11.50
C ILE A 103 -12.21 0.88 -10.78
N ILE A 104 -13.07 1.56 -11.54
CA ILE A 104 -14.30 2.18 -11.06
C ILE A 104 -15.46 1.37 -11.62
N ARG A 105 -16.33 0.88 -10.75
CA ARG A 105 -17.54 0.13 -11.13
C ARG A 105 -18.55 1.08 -11.78
N ALA A 106 -19.55 0.51 -12.46
CA ALA A 106 -20.62 1.29 -13.11
C ALA A 106 -21.35 2.26 -12.15
N GLY A 107 -21.40 1.95 -10.85
CA GLY A 107 -21.96 2.83 -9.82
C GLY A 107 -21.01 3.91 -9.28
N GLY A 108 -19.85 4.16 -9.91
CA GLY A 108 -18.88 5.17 -9.50
C GLY A 108 -17.94 4.75 -8.35
N GLU A 109 -18.12 3.55 -7.80
CA GLU A 109 -17.33 3.06 -6.67
C GLU A 109 -16.01 2.42 -7.10
N VAL A 110 -14.96 2.60 -6.30
CA VAL A 110 -13.67 1.92 -6.49
C VAL A 110 -13.82 0.41 -6.27
N ASN A 111 -13.29 -0.38 -7.21
CA ASN A 111 -13.32 -1.84 -7.17
C ASN A 111 -12.22 -2.39 -6.24
N ILE A 112 -12.43 -2.26 -4.93
CA ILE A 112 -11.49 -2.73 -3.90
C ILE A 112 -11.14 -4.22 -4.06
N GLY A 113 -12.08 -5.05 -4.51
CA GLY A 113 -11.81 -6.47 -4.79
C GLY A 113 -10.76 -6.68 -5.87
N MET A 114 -10.78 -5.88 -6.93
CA MET A 114 -9.73 -5.91 -7.96
C MET A 114 -8.39 -5.44 -7.39
N ILE A 115 -8.38 -4.40 -6.55
CA ILE A 115 -7.14 -3.88 -5.94
C ILE A 115 -6.50 -4.90 -5.02
N VAL A 116 -7.28 -5.58 -4.18
CA VAL A 116 -6.79 -6.65 -3.29
C VAL A 116 -6.25 -7.81 -4.13
N LEU A 117 -6.95 -8.22 -5.20
CA LEU A 117 -6.48 -9.27 -6.10
C LEU A 117 -5.20 -8.88 -6.85
N ALA A 118 -5.13 -7.65 -7.37
CA ALA A 118 -3.94 -7.13 -8.03
C ALA A 118 -2.74 -7.09 -7.08
N THR A 119 -2.98 -6.64 -5.84
CA THR A 119 -1.99 -6.61 -4.76
C THR A 119 -1.47 -8.01 -4.46
N LEU A 120 -2.35 -9.00 -4.35
CA LEU A 120 -1.98 -10.40 -4.11
C LEU A 120 -1.11 -10.95 -5.24
N LEU A 121 -1.56 -10.81 -6.50
CA LEU A 121 -0.83 -11.35 -7.66
C LEU A 121 0.52 -10.67 -7.87
N CYS A 122 0.59 -9.35 -7.71
CA CYS A 122 1.85 -8.60 -7.82
C CYS A 122 2.81 -8.96 -6.68
N ALA A 123 2.31 -9.16 -5.45
CA ALA A 123 3.15 -9.58 -4.33
C ALA A 123 3.74 -10.98 -4.55
N VAL A 124 2.95 -11.94 -5.05
CA VAL A 124 3.45 -13.28 -5.42
C VAL A 124 4.51 -13.19 -6.52
N MET A 125 4.23 -12.41 -7.57
CA MET A 125 5.16 -12.24 -8.69
C MET A 125 6.49 -11.65 -8.25
N ASN A 126 6.45 -10.55 -7.49
CA ASN A 126 7.67 -9.90 -7.01
C ASN A 126 8.41 -10.75 -5.96
N ALA A 127 7.70 -11.52 -5.13
CA ALA A 127 8.37 -12.47 -4.23
C ALA A 127 9.08 -13.58 -5.02
N ALA A 128 8.49 -14.06 -6.12
CA ALA A 128 9.11 -15.06 -6.99
C ALA A 128 10.32 -14.47 -7.73
N GLU A 129 10.21 -13.24 -8.21
CA GLU A 129 11.31 -12.49 -8.83
C GLU A 129 12.46 -12.28 -7.84
N ASN A 130 12.20 -11.80 -6.62
CA ASN A 130 13.21 -11.71 -5.56
C ASN A 130 13.91 -13.06 -5.30
N SER A 131 13.17 -14.16 -5.28
CA SER A 131 13.74 -15.51 -5.12
C SER A 131 14.65 -15.91 -6.28
N VAL A 132 14.25 -15.61 -7.51
CA VAL A 132 15.08 -15.85 -8.70
C VAL A 132 16.35 -15.01 -8.63
N VAL A 133 16.23 -13.71 -8.35
CA VAL A 133 17.39 -12.80 -8.22
C VAL A 133 18.33 -13.28 -7.10
N LEU A 134 17.80 -13.68 -5.94
CA LEU A 134 18.60 -14.21 -4.84
C LEU A 134 19.38 -15.47 -5.26
N SER A 135 18.78 -16.37 -6.04
CA SER A 135 19.45 -17.59 -6.50
C SER A 135 20.64 -17.34 -7.45
N LEU A 136 20.77 -16.13 -7.99
CA LEU A 136 21.85 -15.73 -8.88
C LEU A 136 23.06 -15.13 -8.15
N ILE A 137 22.94 -14.92 -6.83
CA ILE A 137 24.05 -14.39 -6.02
C ILE A 137 25.21 -15.38 -6.03
N ARG A 138 26.40 -14.83 -6.26
CA ARG A 138 27.68 -15.51 -6.07
C ARG A 138 28.55 -14.63 -5.20
N MET A 139 28.90 -15.13 -4.02
CA MET A 139 29.72 -14.40 -3.06
C MET A 139 31.18 -14.41 -3.51
N ASP A 140 31.82 -13.25 -3.58
CA ASP A 140 33.23 -13.10 -3.99
C ASP A 140 34.21 -13.64 -2.94
N ASP A 141 33.83 -13.59 -1.66
CA ASP A 141 34.63 -14.08 -0.53
C ASP A 141 34.63 -15.62 -0.38
N GLY A 142 33.96 -16.34 -1.28
CA GLY A 142 33.82 -17.79 -1.25
C GLY A 142 32.85 -18.32 -0.18
N SER A 143 32.16 -17.43 0.54
CA SER A 143 31.10 -17.82 1.48
C SER A 143 29.91 -18.46 0.75
N PRO A 144 29.14 -19.33 1.42
CA PRO A 144 27.97 -19.94 0.80
C PRO A 144 26.94 -18.86 0.45
N ALA A 145 26.52 -18.85 -0.82
CA ALA A 145 25.45 -17.98 -1.27
C ALA A 145 24.15 -18.22 -0.48
N PRO A 146 23.35 -17.18 -0.21
CA PRO A 146 22.08 -17.33 0.49
C PRO A 146 21.15 -18.30 -0.24
N SER A 147 20.57 -19.24 0.50
CA SER A 147 19.61 -20.18 -0.08
C SER A 147 18.22 -19.58 -0.15
N VAL A 148 17.52 -19.83 -1.26
CA VAL A 148 16.09 -19.51 -1.38
C VAL A 148 15.32 -20.49 -0.50
N THR A 149 14.81 -20.01 0.63
CA THR A 149 13.97 -20.81 1.52
C THR A 149 12.49 -20.41 1.39
N PRO A 150 11.55 -21.33 1.63
CA PRO A 150 10.12 -21.00 1.69
C PRO A 150 9.80 -19.88 2.68
N GLN A 151 10.53 -19.82 3.79
CA GLN A 151 10.37 -18.81 4.84
C GLN A 151 10.74 -17.41 4.33
N ILE A 152 11.85 -17.27 3.60
CA ILE A 152 12.26 -16.00 2.99
C ILE A 152 11.24 -15.55 1.94
N PHE A 153 10.80 -16.47 1.08
CA PHE A 153 9.77 -16.18 0.08
C PHE A 153 8.48 -15.68 0.73
N LEU A 154 8.00 -16.36 1.77
CA LEU A 154 6.78 -15.97 2.49
C LEU A 154 6.93 -14.64 3.22
N ALA A 155 8.11 -14.36 3.78
CA ALA A 155 8.40 -13.07 4.41
C ALA A 155 8.36 -11.92 3.39
N TRP A 156 8.98 -12.08 2.23
CA TRP A 156 8.91 -11.10 1.15
C TRP A 156 7.49 -10.94 0.60
N PHE A 157 6.81 -12.05 0.33
CA PHE A 157 5.41 -12.03 -0.09
C PHE A 157 4.56 -11.23 0.90
N LEU A 158 4.68 -11.51 2.20
CA LEU A 158 3.94 -10.80 3.24
C LEU A 158 4.29 -9.31 3.25
N GLY A 159 5.57 -8.96 3.19
CA GLY A 159 6.01 -7.57 3.20
C GLY A 159 5.53 -6.77 1.98
N LEU A 160 5.61 -7.37 0.79
CA LEU A 160 5.11 -6.79 -0.46
C LEU A 160 3.58 -6.65 -0.42
N TYR A 161 2.88 -7.69 0.04
CA TYR A 161 1.43 -7.71 0.13
C TYR A 161 0.91 -6.67 1.13
N LEU A 162 1.49 -6.64 2.34
CA LEU A 162 1.09 -5.70 3.39
C LEU A 162 1.43 -4.25 3.01
N GLY A 163 2.61 -4.00 2.44
CA GLY A 163 2.98 -2.68 1.94
C GLY A 163 2.01 -2.17 0.88
N ALA A 164 1.57 -3.05 -0.03
CA ALA A 164 0.58 -2.71 -1.02
C ALA A 164 -0.85 -2.54 -0.46
N LEU A 165 -1.27 -3.39 0.49
CA LEU A 165 -2.59 -3.28 1.14
C LEU A 165 -2.73 -2.04 2.03
N THR A 166 -1.63 -1.46 2.50
CA THR A 166 -1.66 -0.33 3.43
C THR A 166 -1.57 0.98 2.66
N LEU A 167 -0.60 1.12 1.75
CA LEU A 167 -0.34 2.38 1.07
C LEU A 167 -1.27 2.60 -0.14
N THR A 168 -1.55 1.56 -0.94
CA THR A 168 -2.37 1.70 -2.16
C THR A 168 -3.79 2.22 -1.87
N PRO A 169 -4.60 1.56 -1.03
CA PRO A 169 -5.94 2.04 -0.76
C PRO A 169 -5.94 3.38 -0.01
N SER A 170 -4.89 3.67 0.79
CA SER A 170 -4.74 4.97 1.44
C SER A 170 -4.61 6.11 0.43
N ILE A 171 -3.73 5.94 -0.57
CA ILE A 171 -3.57 6.92 -1.65
C ILE A 171 -4.88 7.07 -2.44
N LEU A 172 -5.57 5.97 -2.74
CA LEU A 172 -6.85 6.00 -3.44
C LEU A 172 -7.94 6.71 -2.63
N ALA A 173 -8.06 6.42 -1.34
CA ALA A 173 -9.00 7.07 -0.44
C ALA A 173 -8.73 8.57 -0.35
N LEU A 174 -7.47 8.98 -0.21
CA LEU A 174 -7.08 10.39 -0.19
C LEU A 174 -7.39 11.08 -1.52
N ARG A 175 -7.10 10.43 -2.65
CA ARG A 175 -7.41 10.95 -3.98
C ARG A 175 -8.90 11.14 -4.20
N GLU A 176 -9.72 10.17 -3.79
CA GLU A 176 -11.18 10.27 -3.91
C GLU A 176 -11.72 11.41 -3.07
N ARG A 177 -11.23 11.55 -1.84
CA ARG A 177 -11.59 12.68 -0.95
C ARG A 177 -11.15 14.03 -1.50
N LEU A 178 -9.97 14.11 -2.11
CA LEU A 178 -9.48 15.30 -2.81
C LEU A 178 -10.36 15.65 -4.01
N ALA A 179 -10.76 14.64 -4.80
CA ALA A 179 -11.61 14.82 -5.96
C ALA A 179 -13.03 15.29 -5.59
N ALA A 180 -13.52 14.93 -4.41
CA ALA A 180 -14.81 15.38 -3.88
C ALA A 180 -14.81 16.84 -3.38
N GLN A 181 -13.64 17.50 -3.26
CA GLN A 181 -13.57 18.91 -2.84
C GLN A 181 -13.85 19.87 -4.01
N PRO A 182 -14.64 20.94 -3.81
CA PRO A 182 -15.08 21.83 -4.89
C PRO A 182 -13.93 22.55 -5.62
N LYS A 183 -12.79 22.78 -4.96
CA LYS A 183 -11.60 23.41 -5.56
C LYS A 183 -10.44 22.43 -5.77
N ARG A 184 -10.62 21.12 -5.49
CA ARG A 184 -9.53 20.11 -5.44
C ARG A 184 -8.36 20.48 -4.52
N THR A 185 -8.54 21.47 -3.65
CA THR A 185 -7.58 21.90 -2.65
C THR A 185 -8.01 21.36 -1.29
N VAL A 186 -7.06 20.81 -0.54
CA VAL A 186 -7.30 20.45 0.86
C VAL A 186 -7.44 21.74 1.65
N THR A 187 -8.65 22.01 2.12
CA THR A 187 -8.89 23.15 3.01
C THR A 187 -8.84 22.65 4.45
N TRP A 188 -8.24 23.40 5.36
CA TRP A 188 -8.19 23.05 6.78
C TRP A 188 -9.59 22.81 7.38
N ASP A 189 -10.59 23.58 6.93
CA ASP A 189 -11.98 23.36 7.34
C ASP A 189 -12.52 22.00 6.87
N ALA A 190 -12.17 21.55 5.67
CA ALA A 190 -12.60 20.24 5.18
C ALA A 190 -11.99 19.08 5.98
N ILE A 191 -10.75 19.24 6.46
CA ILE A 191 -10.13 18.27 7.37
C ILE A 191 -10.82 18.33 8.74
N ARG A 192 -10.98 19.54 9.31
CA ARG A 192 -11.57 19.75 10.65
C ARG A 192 -12.99 19.23 10.77
N HIS A 193 -13.78 19.27 9.70
CA HIS A 193 -15.17 18.78 9.69
C HIS A 193 -15.29 17.32 9.26
N SER A 194 -14.20 16.65 8.90
CA SER A 194 -14.25 15.24 8.54
C SER A 194 -14.38 14.35 9.78
N THR A 195 -15.47 13.59 9.84
CA THR A 195 -15.69 12.57 10.87
C THR A 195 -14.59 11.51 10.87
N LEU A 196 -14.15 11.05 9.69
CA LEU A 196 -13.02 10.13 9.57
C LEU A 196 -11.71 10.73 10.10
N ALA A 197 -11.41 12.00 9.81
CA ALA A 197 -10.20 12.64 10.31
C ALA A 197 -10.24 12.77 11.84
N ARG A 198 -11.41 13.13 12.41
CA ARG A 198 -11.61 13.20 13.87
C ARG A 198 -11.46 11.84 14.53
N ASP A 199 -12.14 10.80 14.03
CA ASP A 199 -12.03 9.45 14.59
C ASP A 199 -10.60 8.90 14.46
N LEU A 200 -9.91 9.21 13.37
CA LEU A 200 -8.51 8.83 13.19
C LEU A 200 -7.61 9.53 14.21
N LEU A 201 -7.71 10.86 14.35
CA LEU A 201 -6.85 11.66 15.23
C LEU A 201 -7.16 11.49 16.72
N LEU A 202 -8.44 11.34 17.09
CA LEU A 202 -8.88 11.34 18.49
C LEU A 202 -9.08 9.94 19.06
N ILE A 203 -9.20 8.91 18.21
CA ILE A 203 -9.48 7.54 18.67
C ILE A 203 -8.39 6.59 18.18
N ALA A 204 -8.19 6.47 16.86
CA ALA A 204 -7.29 5.46 16.33
C ALA A 204 -5.81 5.76 16.62
N VAL A 205 -5.34 7.00 16.41
CA VAL A 205 -3.95 7.37 16.69
C VAL A 205 -3.62 7.25 18.19
N PRO A 206 -4.43 7.76 19.14
CA PRO A 206 -4.16 7.58 20.57
C PRO A 206 -4.21 6.12 21.02
N SER A 207 -5.16 5.31 20.50
CA SER A 207 -5.21 3.89 20.84
C SER A 207 -4.00 3.12 20.31
N LEU A 208 -3.54 3.41 19.10
CA LEU A 208 -2.31 2.84 18.55
C LEU A 208 -1.08 3.29 19.35
N ALA A 209 -1.00 4.57 19.74
CA ALA A 209 0.10 5.08 20.57
C ALA A 209 0.14 4.39 21.95
N LEU A 210 -1.03 4.17 22.57
CA LEU A 210 -1.13 3.41 23.81
C LEU A 210 -0.65 1.96 23.63
N LEU A 211 -1.10 1.29 22.57
CA LEU A 211 -0.66 -0.08 22.27
C LEU A 211 0.83 -0.16 21.97
N MET A 212 1.41 0.85 21.32
CA MET A 212 2.87 0.95 21.13
C MET A 212 3.59 1.10 22.47
N GLY A 213 3.07 1.93 23.38
CA GLY A 213 3.63 2.07 24.73
C GLY A 213 3.52 0.79 25.57
N ILE A 214 2.45 0.01 25.40
CA ILE A 214 2.34 -1.31 26.04
C ILE A 214 3.33 -2.30 25.40
N ALA A 215 3.47 -2.26 24.07
CA ALA A 215 4.39 -3.12 23.34
C ALA A 215 5.86 -2.88 23.74
N SER A 216 6.25 -1.63 24.05
CA SER A 216 7.62 -1.34 24.51
C SER A 216 7.94 -1.92 25.90
N GLN A 217 6.91 -2.26 26.68
CA GLN A 217 7.05 -2.79 28.04
C GLN A 217 6.77 -4.29 28.14
N THR A 218 6.50 -4.96 27.01
CA THR A 218 6.08 -6.37 26.99
C THR A 218 6.98 -7.20 26.09
N GLU A 219 7.09 -8.49 26.41
CA GLU A 219 7.89 -9.45 25.65
C GLU A 219 7.09 -10.73 25.38
N GLY A 220 7.64 -11.59 24.53
CA GLY A 220 7.07 -12.91 24.21
C GLY A 220 5.61 -12.85 23.76
N THR A 221 4.77 -13.68 24.36
CA THR A 221 3.34 -13.81 24.00
C THR A 221 2.56 -12.52 24.23
N ALA A 222 2.87 -11.75 25.29
CA ALA A 222 2.15 -10.51 25.60
C ALA A 222 2.40 -9.44 24.53
N LEU A 223 3.65 -9.33 24.04
CA LEU A 223 4.00 -8.46 22.93
C LEU A 223 3.25 -8.86 21.66
N GLN A 224 3.18 -10.17 21.37
CA GLN A 224 2.48 -10.68 20.20
C GLN A 224 0.98 -10.36 20.24
N VAL A 225 0.31 -10.59 21.37
CA VAL A 225 -1.10 -10.23 21.56
C VAL A 225 -1.31 -8.73 21.41
N THR A 226 -0.41 -7.91 21.95
CA THR A 226 -0.46 -6.45 21.81
C THR A 226 -0.34 -5.99 20.36
N ARG A 227 0.58 -6.57 19.58
CA ARG A 227 0.69 -6.33 18.14
C ARG A 227 -0.59 -6.73 17.40
N MET A 228 -1.16 -7.90 17.69
CA MET A 228 -2.44 -8.32 17.09
C MET A 228 -3.60 -7.36 17.45
N ALA A 229 -3.60 -6.81 18.67
CA ALA A 229 -4.61 -5.85 19.13
C ALA A 229 -4.55 -4.51 18.35
N MET A 230 -3.43 -4.17 17.70
CA MET A 230 -3.33 -3.00 16.81
C MET A 230 -4.26 -3.10 15.59
N ALA A 231 -4.82 -4.27 15.30
CA ALA A 231 -5.87 -4.44 14.29
C ALA A 231 -7.26 -3.94 14.76
N LEU A 232 -7.51 -3.82 16.08
CA LEU A 232 -8.82 -3.43 16.62
C LEU A 232 -9.26 -2.02 16.18
N PRO A 233 -8.41 -0.97 16.25
CA PRO A 233 -8.78 0.35 15.75
C PRO A 233 -9.11 0.35 14.25
N VAL A 234 -8.47 -0.52 13.46
CA VAL A 234 -8.76 -0.68 12.03
C VAL A 234 -10.18 -1.22 11.82
N VAL A 235 -10.56 -2.26 12.56
CA VAL A 235 -11.91 -2.84 12.48
C VAL A 235 -12.94 -1.80 12.90
N ALA A 236 -12.70 -1.07 14.00
CA ALA A 236 -13.60 0.00 14.45
C ALA A 236 -13.77 1.10 13.39
N LEU A 237 -12.69 1.57 12.77
CA LEU A 237 -12.75 2.54 11.67
C LEU A 237 -13.45 1.98 10.43
N THR A 238 -13.29 0.69 10.16
CA THR A 238 -13.96 0.01 9.04
C THR A 238 -15.47 0.00 9.23
N LEU A 239 -15.94 -0.29 10.44
CA LEU A 239 -17.36 -0.28 10.77
C LEU A 239 -17.98 1.12 10.68
N ARG A 240 -17.21 2.16 11.03
CA ARG A 240 -17.69 3.55 11.04
C ARG A 240 -17.60 4.24 9.69
N HIS A 241 -16.52 3.99 8.92
CA HIS A 241 -16.18 4.74 7.71
C HIS A 241 -15.98 3.87 6.47
N GLY A 242 -16.36 2.59 6.55
CA GLY A 242 -16.19 1.63 5.47
C GLY A 242 -14.73 1.43 5.08
N TRP A 243 -14.47 1.20 3.79
CA TRP A 243 -13.12 0.92 3.30
C TRP A 243 -12.16 2.11 3.43
N HIS A 244 -12.66 3.36 3.47
CA HIS A 244 -11.83 4.53 3.77
C HIS A 244 -11.25 4.46 5.17
N GLY A 245 -12.04 3.99 6.15
CA GLY A 245 -11.57 3.74 7.51
C GLY A 245 -10.48 2.67 7.55
N THR A 246 -10.69 1.56 6.83
CA THR A 246 -9.68 0.49 6.71
C THR A 246 -8.38 1.00 6.09
N SER A 247 -8.47 1.81 5.03
CA SER A 247 -7.29 2.28 4.30
C SER A 247 -6.32 3.04 5.19
N LEU A 248 -6.78 4.15 5.79
CA LEU A 248 -5.97 4.97 6.67
C LEU A 248 -5.66 4.24 7.98
N GLY A 249 -6.67 3.61 8.60
CA GLY A 249 -6.48 2.86 9.84
C GLY A 249 -5.42 1.76 9.70
N GLY A 250 -5.45 1.03 8.58
CA GLY A 250 -4.48 -0.03 8.28
C GLY A 250 -3.07 0.48 8.05
N LEU A 251 -2.92 1.64 7.39
CA LEU A 251 -1.62 2.30 7.24
C LEU A 251 -1.04 2.67 8.62
N PHE A 252 -1.80 3.37 9.46
CA PHE A 252 -1.34 3.77 10.80
C PHE A 252 -1.08 2.57 11.71
N ALA A 253 -1.93 1.54 11.67
CA ALA A 253 -1.72 0.32 12.45
C ALA A 253 -0.45 -0.43 12.00
N SER A 254 -0.14 -0.42 10.71
CA SER A 254 1.08 -1.05 10.18
C SER A 254 2.33 -0.26 10.54
N VAL A 255 2.27 1.08 10.52
CA VAL A 255 3.34 1.96 11.04
C VAL A 255 3.58 1.67 12.52
N ALA A 256 2.51 1.66 13.32
CA ALA A 256 2.58 1.40 14.75
C ALA A 256 3.20 0.02 15.03
N MET A 257 2.74 -1.01 14.35
CA MET A 257 3.29 -2.36 14.50
C MET A 257 4.76 -2.43 14.09
N ALA A 258 5.13 -1.89 12.93
CA ALA A 258 6.51 -1.89 12.44
C ALA A 258 7.46 -1.17 13.43
N SER A 259 7.00 -0.14 14.12
CA SER A 259 7.80 0.58 15.13
C SER A 259 8.05 -0.21 16.43
N THR A 260 7.49 -1.41 16.58
CA THR A 260 7.68 -2.26 17.77
C THR A 260 8.75 -3.35 17.60
N SER A 261 9.45 -3.42 16.46
CA SER A 261 10.59 -4.32 16.27
C SER A 261 11.63 -3.72 15.33
N PHE A 262 12.90 -3.82 15.72
CA PHE A 262 14.05 -3.46 14.88
C PHE A 262 14.85 -4.69 14.46
N SER A 263 14.42 -5.89 14.86
CA SER A 263 15.09 -7.15 14.53
C SER A 263 14.73 -7.60 13.11
N LEU A 264 15.75 -7.91 12.31
CA LEU A 264 15.59 -8.52 11.00
C LEU A 264 14.89 -9.88 11.12
N LEU A 265 13.77 -10.04 10.40
CA LEU A 265 13.01 -11.29 10.32
C LEU A 265 12.54 -11.84 11.69
N ASP A 266 12.12 -10.97 12.61
CA ASP A 266 11.48 -11.36 13.87
C ASP A 266 10.25 -12.26 13.61
N PRO A 267 10.27 -13.56 14.00
CA PRO A 267 9.16 -14.48 13.74
C PRO A 267 7.84 -14.02 14.38
N ALA A 268 7.90 -13.41 15.57
CA ALA A 268 6.71 -12.91 16.25
C ALA A 268 6.10 -11.71 15.51
N MET A 269 6.94 -10.88 14.88
CA MET A 269 6.49 -9.79 14.02
C MET A 269 5.80 -10.33 12.76
N ILE A 270 6.42 -11.30 12.08
CA ILE A 270 5.85 -11.93 10.87
C ILE A 270 4.47 -12.55 11.16
N GLN A 271 4.32 -13.20 12.31
CA GLN A 271 3.03 -13.75 12.74
C GLN A 271 1.99 -12.64 12.97
N ALA A 272 2.32 -11.58 13.69
CA ALA A 272 1.40 -10.46 13.91
C ALA A 272 1.01 -9.75 12.60
N GLN A 273 1.95 -9.63 11.66
CA GLN A 273 1.71 -9.06 10.35
C GLN A 273 0.86 -9.94 9.45
N THR A 274 0.94 -11.26 9.59
CA THR A 274 0.04 -12.18 8.90
C THR A 274 -1.40 -11.95 9.36
N VAL A 275 -1.60 -11.79 10.67
CA VAL A 275 -2.92 -11.46 11.25
C VAL A 275 -3.41 -10.11 10.74
N ILE A 276 -2.60 -9.05 10.77
CA ILE A 276 -3.05 -7.75 10.30
C ILE A 276 -3.30 -7.76 8.79
N ALA A 277 -2.49 -8.45 7.97
CA ALA A 277 -2.73 -8.58 6.54
C ALA A 277 -4.10 -9.24 6.24
N PHE A 278 -4.45 -10.29 7.00
CA PHE A 278 -5.77 -10.92 6.91
C PHE A 278 -6.89 -9.95 7.32
N VAL A 279 -6.72 -9.24 8.44
CA VAL A 279 -7.70 -8.24 8.90
C VAL A 279 -7.85 -7.10 7.88
N LEU A 280 -6.78 -6.58 7.30
CA LEU A 280 -6.84 -5.52 6.30
C LEU A 280 -7.53 -5.99 5.01
N SER A 281 -7.18 -7.19 4.52
CA SER A 281 -7.80 -7.77 3.33
C SER A 281 -9.32 -7.91 3.50
N THR A 282 -9.73 -8.52 4.62
CA THR A 282 -11.14 -8.75 4.93
C THR A 282 -11.88 -7.46 5.20
N SER A 283 -11.28 -6.53 5.95
CA SER A 283 -11.86 -5.24 6.29
C SER A 283 -12.00 -4.33 5.07
N LEU A 284 -11.07 -4.36 4.11
CA LEU A 284 -11.19 -3.62 2.85
C LEU A 284 -12.36 -4.14 2.01
N LEU A 285 -12.46 -5.45 1.84
CA LEU A 285 -13.54 -6.09 1.10
C LEU A 285 -14.92 -5.89 1.77
N PHE A 286 -14.96 -6.04 3.10
CA PHE A 286 -16.17 -5.82 3.88
C PHE A 286 -16.57 -4.33 3.96
N GLY A 287 -15.58 -3.44 4.06
CA GLY A 287 -15.75 -2.00 4.16
C GLY A 287 -16.45 -1.39 2.95
N VAL A 288 -16.36 -2.01 1.77
CA VAL A 288 -17.18 -1.63 0.60
C VAL A 288 -18.66 -1.85 0.86
N ARG A 289 -19.03 -2.96 1.51
CA ARG A 289 -20.44 -3.25 1.85
C ARG A 289 -20.97 -2.29 2.91
N VAL A 290 -20.12 -1.93 3.89
CA VAL A 290 -20.46 -0.92 4.90
C VAL A 290 -20.69 0.44 4.23
N ALA A 291 -19.78 0.89 3.38
CA ALA A 291 -19.92 2.17 2.66
C ALA A 291 -21.20 2.23 1.82
N ARG A 292 -21.53 1.15 1.11
CA ARG A 292 -22.79 1.03 0.33
C ARG A 292 -24.04 1.18 1.20
N ARG A 293 -24.08 0.47 2.33
CA ARG A 293 -25.21 0.54 3.27
C ARG A 293 -25.38 1.94 3.84
N GLN A 294 -24.27 2.60 4.20
CA GLN A 294 -24.29 3.96 4.71
C GLN A 294 -24.76 4.97 3.65
N ALA A 295 -24.30 4.83 2.40
CA ALA A 295 -24.73 5.67 1.29
C ALA A 295 -26.24 5.52 1.02
N ALA A 296 -26.74 4.29 0.99
CA ALA A 296 -28.17 4.01 0.81
C ALA A 296 -29.02 4.57 1.96
N ALA A 297 -28.62 4.36 3.21
CA ALA A 297 -29.32 4.91 4.37
C ALA A 297 -29.38 6.45 4.34
N ARG A 298 -28.30 7.10 3.92
CA ARG A 298 -28.25 8.57 3.78
C ARG A 298 -29.19 9.09 2.70
N GLN A 299 -29.33 8.37 1.58
CA GLN A 299 -30.27 8.74 0.52
C GLN A 299 -31.73 8.64 0.98
N VAL A 300 -32.07 7.60 1.74
CA VAL A 300 -33.42 7.43 2.30
C VAL A 300 -33.77 8.57 3.26
N LEU A 301 -32.85 8.93 4.16
CA LEU A 301 -33.06 10.06 5.08
C LEU A 301 -33.27 11.39 4.33
N LEU A 302 -32.46 11.66 3.30
CA LEU A 302 -32.64 12.87 2.48
C LEU A 302 -33.98 12.89 1.73
N ALA A 303 -34.45 11.74 1.24
CA ALA A 303 -35.76 11.64 0.59
C ALA A 303 -36.91 11.87 1.59
N GLN A 304 -36.78 11.39 2.83
CA GLN A 304 -37.74 11.63 3.90
C GLN A 304 -37.77 13.11 4.31
N ASP A 305 -36.61 13.76 4.46
CA ASP A 305 -36.52 15.19 4.79
C ASP A 305 -37.16 16.06 3.69
N LEU A 306 -36.94 15.73 2.42
CA LEU A 306 -37.59 16.42 1.30
C LEU A 306 -39.11 16.24 1.34
N SER A 307 -39.61 15.03 1.57
CA SER A 307 -41.05 14.76 1.64
C SER A 307 -41.74 15.46 2.83
N SER A 308 -41.06 15.57 3.97
CA SER A 308 -41.59 16.26 5.15
C SER A 308 -41.58 17.79 5.01
N GLY A 309 -40.66 18.34 4.22
CA GLY A 309 -40.64 19.76 3.85
C GLY A 309 -41.83 20.17 2.96
N PHE A 310 -42.30 19.28 2.08
CA PHE A 310 -43.45 19.55 1.20
C PHE A 310 -44.80 19.55 1.94
N HIS A 311 -44.92 18.90 3.10
CA HIS A 311 -46.17 18.88 3.89
C HIS A 311 -46.28 20.03 4.91
N ARG A 312 -45.27 20.92 5.00
CA ARG A 312 -45.27 22.09 5.90
C ARG A 312 -45.60 23.41 5.20
N HIS A 313 -46.06 23.36 3.95
CA HIS A 313 -46.59 24.50 3.19
C HIS A 313 -48.02 24.23 2.76
#